data_AF-A0A6V8KS51-F1
#
_entry.id   AF-A0A6V8KS51-F1
#
_cell.length_a   1.000
_cell.length_b   1.000
_cell.length_c   1.000
_cell.angle_alpha   90.00
_cell.angle_beta   90.00
_cell.angle_gamma   90.00
#
_symmetry.space_group_name_H-M   'P 1'
#
loop_
_entity.id
_entity.type
_entity.pdbx_description
1 polymer ?
#
loop_
_entity_poly.entity_id
_entity_poly.type
_entity_poly.pdbx_seq_one_letter_code
_entity_poly.pdbx_strand_id
1 'polypeptide(L)' 'MQLGVLVAGALVTEIVFGYPGLGRLILQAIQNQDFFLLQGAFLFIVIGVLLANFVIDIVYVLVDPRTRTGMQGGAA' A
#
# COMPACT_ATOMS: atom_id res chain seq x y z
N MET A 1 -12.17 3.78 13.77
CA MET A 1 -11.07 4.15 14.68
C MET A 1 -10.10 2.97 14.87
N GLN A 2 -9.43 2.45 13.82
CA GLN A 2 -8.50 1.30 13.99
C GLN A 2 -7.24 1.40 13.12
N LEU A 3 -7.30 2.07 11.96
CA LEU A 3 -6.15 2.15 11.05
C LEU A 3 -4.95 2.88 11.67
N GLY A 4 -5.17 3.98 12.41
CA GLY A 4 -4.09 4.76 13.02
C GLY A 4 -3.29 3.99 14.08
N VAL A 5 -3.95 3.09 14.81
CA VAL A 5 -3.30 2.22 15.80
C VAL A 5 -2.48 1.12 15.10
N LEU A 6 -3.00 0.56 14.00
CA LEU A 6 -2.27 -0.42 13.20
C LEU A 6 -1.02 0.19 12.55
N VAL A 7 -1.11 1.40 12.01
CA VAL A 7 0.04 2.14 11.43
C VAL A 7 1.06 2.48 12.52
N ALA A 8 0.62 2.94 13.69
CA ALA A 8 1.52 3.18 14.83
C ALA A 8 2.18 1.88 15.32
N GLY A 9 1.46 0.76 15.35
CA GLY A 9 1.99 -0.55 15.71
C GLY A 9 3.06 -1.05 14.74
N ALA A 10 2.83 -0.93 13.42
CA ALA A 10 3.81 -1.29 12.40
C ALA A 10 5.10 -0.45 12.53
N LEU A 11 4.97 0.83 12.86
CA LEU A 11 6.10 1.73 13.05
C LEU A 11 6.89 1.41 14.32
N VAL A 12 6.22 1.01 15.41
CA VAL A 12 6.87 0.52 16.63
C VAL A 12 7.64 -0.77 16.35
N THR A 13 7.11 -1.69 15.55
CA THR A 13 7.84 -2.91 15.17
C THR A 13 9.08 -2.61 14.32
N GLU A 14 9.03 -1.62 13.43
CA GLU A 14 10.21 -1.18 12.65
C GLU A 14 11.33 -0.61 13.56
N ILE A 15 10.96 0.16 14.60
CA ILE A 15 11.92 0.78 15.50
C ILE A 15 12.52 -0.24 16.48
N VAL A 16 11.69 -1.11 17.07
CA VAL A 16 12.10 -2.05 18.13
C VAL A 16 12.92 -3.22 17.58
N PHE A 17 12.57 -3.75 16.40
CA PHE A 17 13.30 -4.85 15.78
C PHE A 17 14.47 -4.39 14.89
N GLY A 18 14.69 -3.07 14.75
CA GLY A 18 15.77 -2.52 13.92
C GLY A 18 15.64 -2.83 12.42
N TYR A 19 14.42 -3.18 11.96
CA TYR A 19 14.17 -3.48 10.56
C TYR A 19 14.09 -2.16 9.78
N PRO A 20 14.92 -1.95 8.73
CA PRO A 20 14.86 -0.72 7.94
C PRO A 20 13.57 -0.68 7.11
N GLY A 21 12.52 -0.10 7.69
CA GLY A 21 11.22 0.08 7.06
C GLY A 21 10.99 1.50 6.53
N LEU A 22 9.95 1.63 5.70
CA LEU A 22 9.56 2.91 5.09
C LEU A 22 9.00 3.88 6.13
N GLY A 23 8.36 3.40 7.20
CA GLY A 23 7.79 4.23 8.26
C GLY A 23 8.87 5.00 9.02
N ARG A 24 9.95 4.33 9.43
CA ARG A 24 11.12 4.97 10.07
C ARG A 24 11.81 5.97 9.16
N LEU A 25 11.98 5.64 7.87
CA LEU A 25 12.57 6.53 6.86
C LEU A 25 11.75 7.80 6.65
N ILE A 26 10.42 7.68 6.57
CA ILE A 26 9.51 8.82 6.46
C ILE A 26 9.54 9.69 7.72
N LEU A 27 9.55 9.08 8.91
CA LEU A 27 9.62 9.82 10.17
C LEU A 27 10.94 10.60 10.29
N GLN A 28 12.05 9.99 9.87
CA GLN A 28 13.36 10.66 9.81
C GLN A 28 13.38 11.78 8.76
N ALA A 29 12.77 11.58 7.59
CA ALA A 29 12.65 12.61 6.56
C ALA A 29 11.81 13.80 7.04
N ILE A 30 10.72 13.55 7.79
CA ILE A 30 9.89 14.60 8.39
C ILE A 30 10.69 15.37 9.45
N GLN A 31 11.41 14.68 10.34
CA GLN A 31 12.22 15.32 11.38
C GLN A 31 13.37 16.16 10.80
N ASN A 32 14.00 15.68 9.72
CA ASN A 32 15.07 16.40 9.02
C ASN A 32 14.54 17.42 8.00
N GLN A 33 13.22 17.57 7.86
CA GLN A 33 12.55 18.38 6.83
C GLN A 33 13.08 18.12 5.41
N ASP A 34 13.48 16.89 5.11
CA ASP A 34 13.96 16.49 3.80
C ASP A 34 12.77 16.13 2.90
N PHE A 35 12.27 17.14 2.19
CA PHE A 35 11.13 17.00 1.28
C PHE A 35 11.42 16.08 0.09
N PHE A 36 12.67 15.99 -0.38
CA PHE A 36 13.02 15.12 -1.50
C PHE A 36 12.97 13.64 -1.09
N LEU A 37 13.53 13.32 0.07
CA LEU A 37 13.48 11.96 0.61
C LEU A 37 12.03 11.54 0.91
N LEU A 38 11.25 12.45 1.50
CA LEU A 38 9.84 12.22 1.77
C LEU A 38 9.06 11.93 0.48
N GLN A 39 9.23 12.75 -0.55
CA GLN A 39 8.57 12.58 -1.84
C GLN A 39 8.97 11.28 -2.53
N GLY A 40 10.25 10.90 -2.49
CA GLY A 40 10.73 9.63 -3.02
C GLY A 40 10.12 8.42 -2.31
N ALA A 41 10.03 8.47 -0.98
CA ALA A 41 9.39 7.42 -0.18
C ALA A 41 7.89 7.30 -0.50
N PHE A 42 7.18 8.43 -0.66
CA PHE A 42 5.78 8.44 -1.08
C PHE A 42 5.58 7.82 -2.47
N LEU A 43 6.40 8.20 -3.44
CA LEU A 43 6.34 7.65 -4.79
C LEU A 43 6.53 6.11 -4.77
N PHE A 44 7.49 5.63 -3.99
CA PHE A 44 7.76 4.20 -3.84
C PHE A 44 6.54 3.46 -3.26
N ILE A 45 5.91 4.01 -2.23
CA ILE A 45 4.68 3.45 -1.65
C ILE A 45 3.56 3.40 -2.68
N VAL A 46 3.33 4.49 -3.42
CA VAL A 46 2.27 4.56 -4.44
C VAL A 46 2.47 3.50 -5.52
N ILE A 47 3.68 3.34 -6.03
CA ILE A 47 4.01 2.32 -7.02
C ILE A 47 3.79 0.91 -6.45
N GLY A 48 4.23 0.65 -5.21
CA GLY A 48 4.02 -0.63 -4.55
C GLY A 48 2.54 -0.98 -4.37
N VAL A 49 1.72 0.00 -3.99
CA VAL A 49 0.26 -0.16 -3.86
C VAL A 49 -0.40 -0.38 -5.21
N LEU A 50 0.02 0.34 -6.26
CA LEU A 50 -0.49 0.13 -7.62
C LEU A 50 -0.16 -1.27 -8.12
N LEU A 51 1.07 -1.76 -7.90
CA LEU A 51 1.46 -3.11 -8.25
C LEU A 51 0.67 -4.16 -7.46
N ALA A 52 0.48 -3.95 -6.15
CA ALA A 52 -0.33 -4.85 -5.34
C ALA A 52 -1.79 -4.90 -5.82
N ASN A 53 -2.39 -3.75 -6.13
CA ASN A 53 -3.75 -3.70 -6.70
C ASN A 53 -3.80 -4.39 -8.07
N PHE A 54 -2.81 -4.18 -8.94
CA PHE A 54 -2.74 -4.85 -10.23
C PHE A 54 -2.62 -6.38 -10.10
N VAL A 55 -1.83 -6.86 -9.15
CA VAL A 55 -1.74 -8.29 -8.82
C VAL A 55 -3.09 -8.80 -8.31
N ILE A 56 -3.73 -8.05 -7.42
CA ILE A 56 -5.07 -8.38 -6.90
C ILE A 56 -6.08 -8.48 -8.05
N ASP A 57 -6.08 -7.53 -8.98
CA ASP A 57 -6.97 -7.55 -10.15
C ASP A 57 -6.75 -8.81 -11.01
N ILE A 58 -5.50 -9.19 -11.26
CA ILE A 58 -5.15 -10.43 -11.98
C ILE A 58 -5.62 -11.67 -11.22
N VAL A 59 -5.37 -11.71 -9.91
CA VAL A 59 -5.78 -12.84 -9.06
C VAL A 59 -7.30 -12.93 -9.03
N TYR A 60 -8.03 -11.82 -8.97
CA TYR A 60 -9.49 -11.80 -9.04
C TYR A 60 -10.01 -12.35 -10.37
N VAL A 61 -9.39 -11.96 -11.50
CA VAL A 61 -9.77 -12.50 -12.83
C VAL A 61 -9.52 -14.00 -12.92
N LEU A 62 -8.45 -14.52 -12.31
CA LEU A 62 -8.11 -15.94 -12.36
C LEU A 62 -8.95 -16.79 -11.40
N VAL A 63 -9.22 -16.27 -10.19
CA VAL A 63 -9.90 -17.00 -9.12
C VAL A 63 -11.42 -16.92 -9.23
N ASP A 64 -11.99 -15.84 -9.80
CA ASP A 64 -13.45 -15.68 -9.85
C ASP A 64 -14.01 -15.55 -11.29
N PRO A 65 -14.44 -16.66 -11.92
CA PRO A 65 -15.04 -16.67 -13.25
C PRO A 65 -16.44 -16.03 -13.31
N ARG A 66 -17.04 -15.60 -12.18
CA ARG A 66 -18.36 -14.95 -12.14
C ARG A 66 -18.39 -13.51 -12.67
N THR A 67 -17.25 -12.82 -12.76
CA THR A 67 -17.18 -11.49 -13.41
C THR A 67 -17.53 -11.54 -14.91
N ARG A 68 -17.48 -12.73 -15.53
CA ARG A 68 -17.92 -12.95 -16.93
C ARG A 68 -19.41 -12.68 -17.16
N THR A 69 -20.26 -12.76 -16.14
CA THR A 69 -21.73 -12.66 -16.30
C THR A 69 -22.27 -11.23 -16.15
N GLY A 70 -21.45 -10.27 -15.68
CA GLY A 70 -21.86 -8.87 -15.52
C GLY A 70 -22.02 -8.07 -16.82
N MET A 71 -21.47 -8.54 -17.94
CA MET A 71 -21.64 -7.91 -19.27
C MET A 71 -22.78 -8.50 -20.11
N GLN A 72 -23.49 -9.54 -19.63
CA GLN A 72 -24.64 -10.12 -20.34
C GLN A 72 -26.01 -9.59 -19.89
N GLY A 73 -26.05 -8.63 -18.95
CA GLY A 73 -27.31 -8.06 -18.42
C GLY A 73 -27.81 -6.78 -19.10
N GLY A 74 -27.26 -6.39 -20.25
CA GLY A 74 -27.65 -5.19 -21.00
C GLY A 74 -28.35 -5.47 -22.33
N ALA A 75 -28.93 -6.66 -22.50
CA ALA A 75 -29.69 -7.04 -23.68
C ALA A 75 -30.87 -7.94 -23.28
N ALA A 76 -31.87 -7.34 -22.63
CA ALA A 76 -33.24 -7.86 -22.58
C ALA A 76 -34.19 -6.68 -22.41
#